data_AF-A0A832Q7E4-F1
#
_entry.id   AF-A0A832Q7E4-F1
#
_cell.length_a   1.000
_cell.length_b   1.000
_cell.length_c   1.000
_cell.angle_alpha   90.00
_cell.angle_beta   90.00
_cell.angle_gamma   90.00
#
_symmetry.space_group_name_H-M   'P 1'
#
loop_
_entity.id
_entity.type
_entity.pdbx_description
1 polymer ?
#
loop_
_entity_poly.entity_id
_entity_poly.type
_entity_poly.pdbx_seq_one_letter_code
_entity_poly.pdbx_strand_id
1 'polypeptide(L)'
;MVNVGDILWEPSQQWVEDSNLYKYRQWLKATRNLEFSSFQELRRWSLDHLDDFWQSIWDYFKIESSTPPTAVLGKRSMPGAEWFPGAHLNYAQHILRHEKPGATALLYSSEIAPLQSLEWSELANSVRKLATHLRALGVKPGDRVAAYMANTPQAVIAVLATASIGAIWSSCSPDFGTPSVLDRLSQIQPKVLFCVDGYQYKGKPFNRKDEVTNIINALPSVETVIFQPYLNPDDHTPPTPSALLWDDLMASPDIAAADFQFEQVPFDHPLWILFSSGTTGLPKAIVHGHGGILIEQHKLAALHYDLKPGDRMFFFTTTGWMMWNFVVSSMLVQACPILYDGNPTWPEPDVLWKMTDEAGAKLFGASPTLQQMQENAGIVPKEKFRFEKLGAIM
;
A
#
# COMPACT_ATOMS: atom_id res chain seq x y z
N MET A 1 -33.36 1.89 22.63
CA MET A 1 -32.38 0.98 23.26
C MET A 1 -32.09 -0.11 22.26
N VAL A 2 -30.81 -0.40 22.03
CA VAL A 2 -30.33 -1.50 21.20
C VAL A 2 -30.07 -2.68 22.12
N ASN A 3 -30.57 -3.87 21.80
CA ASN A 3 -30.36 -5.11 22.56
C ASN A 3 -29.32 -6.00 21.87
N VAL A 4 -28.74 -6.92 22.64
CA VAL A 4 -27.86 -7.96 22.08
C VAL A 4 -28.65 -8.83 21.11
N GLY A 5 -28.18 -8.92 19.87
CA GLY A 5 -28.83 -9.67 18.79
C GLY A 5 -29.65 -8.80 17.82
N ASP A 6 -29.84 -7.51 18.12
CA ASP A 6 -30.50 -6.59 17.20
C ASP A 6 -29.63 -6.35 15.96
N ILE A 7 -30.26 -6.40 14.79
CA ILE A 7 -29.63 -6.00 13.52
C ILE A 7 -29.51 -4.48 13.54
N LEU A 8 -28.27 -3.98 13.59
CA LEU A 8 -27.99 -2.54 13.66
C LEU A 8 -28.19 -1.84 12.31
N TRP A 9 -27.93 -2.56 11.22
CA TRP A 9 -28.00 -2.04 9.87
C TRP A 9 -28.14 -3.20 8.87
N GLU A 10 -28.90 -2.96 7.81
CA GLU A 10 -29.04 -3.87 6.68
C GLU A 10 -28.90 -3.08 5.36
N PRO A 11 -28.15 -3.57 4.37
CA PRO A 11 -28.03 -2.90 3.09
C PRO A 11 -29.36 -2.98 2.32
N SER A 12 -29.66 -1.95 1.52
CA SER A 12 -30.76 -2.04 0.56
C SER A 12 -30.47 -3.06 -0.54
N GLN A 13 -31.50 -3.60 -1.17
CA GLN A 13 -31.34 -4.51 -2.31
C GLN A 13 -30.51 -3.87 -3.44
N GLN A 14 -30.77 -2.59 -3.74
CA GLN A 14 -29.99 -1.84 -4.72
C GLN A 14 -28.50 -1.80 -4.37
N TRP A 15 -28.15 -1.58 -3.10
CA TRP A 15 -26.76 -1.62 -2.64
C TRP A 15 -26.12 -2.98 -2.88
N VAL A 16 -26.85 -4.06 -2.57
CA VAL A 16 -26.37 -5.43 -2.80
C VAL A 16 -26.12 -5.68 -4.27
N GLU A 17 -27.06 -5.32 -5.15
CA GLU A 17 -26.97 -5.54 -6.61
C GLU A 17 -25.86 -4.71 -7.27
N ASP A 18 -25.56 -3.52 -6.74
CA ASP A 18 -24.50 -2.64 -7.24
C ASP A 18 -23.08 -3.08 -6.81
N SER A 19 -22.99 -3.96 -5.81
CA SER A 19 -21.71 -4.42 -5.25
C SER A 19 -20.90 -5.26 -6.25
N ASN A 20 -19.57 -5.17 -6.15
CA ASN A 20 -18.63 -6.01 -6.88
C ASN A 20 -18.78 -7.49 -6.53
N LEU A 21 -19.17 -7.81 -5.30
CA LEU A 21 -19.41 -9.18 -4.87
C LEU A 21 -20.63 -9.80 -5.58
N TYR A 22 -21.69 -9.01 -5.79
CA TYR A 22 -22.83 -9.42 -6.60
C TYR A 22 -22.41 -9.63 -8.07
N LYS A 23 -21.66 -8.68 -8.65
CA LYS A 23 -21.12 -8.81 -10.02
C LYS A 23 -20.25 -10.05 -10.20
N TYR A 24 -19.42 -10.36 -9.20
CA TYR A 24 -18.62 -11.58 -9.18
C TYR A 24 -19.48 -12.84 -9.15
N ARG A 25 -20.54 -12.89 -8.34
CA ARG A 25 -21.52 -14.01 -8.36
C ARG A 25 -22.20 -14.17 -9.71
N GLN A 26 -22.59 -13.06 -10.36
CA GLN A 26 -23.17 -13.12 -11.71
C GLN A 26 -22.16 -13.62 -12.74
N TRP A 27 -20.89 -13.22 -12.62
CA TRP A 27 -19.83 -13.72 -13.48
C TRP A 27 -19.57 -15.22 -13.27
N LEU A 28 -19.56 -15.71 -12.03
CA LEU A 28 -19.44 -17.14 -11.70
C LEU A 28 -20.58 -17.94 -12.34
N LYS A 29 -21.82 -17.43 -12.27
CA LYS A 29 -22.98 -18.04 -12.91
C LYS A 29 -22.81 -18.12 -14.42
N ALA A 30 -22.43 -17.00 -15.05
CA ALA A 30 -22.33 -16.90 -16.51
C ALA A 30 -21.16 -17.70 -17.11
N THR A 31 -20.01 -17.75 -16.41
CA THR A 31 -18.77 -18.32 -16.97
C THR A 31 -18.43 -19.72 -16.45
N ARG A 32 -18.94 -20.09 -15.28
CA ARG A 32 -18.63 -21.35 -14.61
C ARG A 32 -19.86 -22.16 -14.23
N ASN A 33 -21.07 -21.68 -14.54
CA ASN A 33 -22.34 -22.30 -14.16
C ASN A 33 -22.45 -22.54 -12.64
N LEU A 34 -21.84 -21.66 -11.84
CA LEU A 34 -21.88 -21.69 -10.37
C LEU A 34 -22.83 -20.62 -9.86
N GLU A 35 -23.90 -21.03 -9.19
CA GLU A 35 -24.89 -20.13 -8.62
C GLU A 35 -24.94 -20.28 -7.10
N PHE A 36 -24.92 -19.14 -6.40
CA PHE A 36 -25.00 -19.07 -4.94
C PHE A 36 -26.13 -18.12 -4.60
N SER A 37 -26.97 -18.46 -3.63
CA SER A 37 -28.09 -17.62 -3.18
C SER A 37 -27.68 -16.59 -2.13
N SER A 38 -26.62 -16.89 -1.37
CA SER A 38 -26.13 -16.05 -0.25
C SER A 38 -24.60 -15.96 -0.20
N PHE A 39 -24.09 -14.98 0.56
CA PHE A 39 -22.64 -14.90 0.85
C PHE A 39 -22.14 -16.13 1.60
N GLN A 40 -22.96 -16.71 2.47
CA GLN A 40 -22.62 -17.89 3.26
C GLN A 40 -22.41 -19.11 2.36
N GLU A 41 -23.22 -19.29 1.32
CA GLU A 41 -23.03 -20.35 0.33
C GLU A 41 -21.76 -20.14 -0.50
N LEU A 42 -21.52 -18.91 -0.98
CA LEU A 42 -20.30 -18.56 -1.70
C LEU A 42 -19.06 -18.80 -0.83
N ARG A 43 -19.11 -18.40 0.45
CA ARG A 43 -18.03 -18.61 1.42
C ARG A 43 -17.81 -20.10 1.66
N ARG A 44 -18.85 -20.89 1.85
CA ARG A 44 -18.73 -22.34 2.01
C ARG A 44 -18.02 -22.96 0.79
N TRP A 45 -18.45 -22.60 -0.41
CA TRP A 45 -17.79 -23.04 -1.64
C TRP A 45 -16.32 -22.63 -1.70
N SER A 46 -15.96 -21.40 -1.33
CA SER A 46 -14.55 -20.96 -1.30
C SER A 46 -13.64 -21.76 -0.35
N LEU A 47 -14.23 -22.45 0.63
CA LEU A 47 -13.50 -23.29 1.59
C LEU A 47 -13.48 -24.75 1.12
N ASP A 48 -14.61 -25.25 0.64
CA ASP A 48 -14.77 -26.66 0.22
C ASP A 48 -14.11 -26.93 -1.16
N HIS A 49 -14.06 -25.92 -2.03
CA HIS A 49 -13.51 -25.99 -3.39
C HIS A 49 -12.41 -24.94 -3.59
N LEU A 50 -11.38 -25.01 -2.74
CA LEU A 50 -10.34 -23.99 -2.62
C LEU A 50 -9.65 -23.66 -3.96
N ASP A 51 -9.29 -24.68 -4.74
CA ASP A 51 -8.59 -24.51 -6.02
C ASP A 51 -9.49 -23.84 -7.06
N ASP A 52 -10.76 -24.27 -7.16
CA ASP A 52 -11.72 -23.67 -8.09
C ASP A 52 -11.96 -22.20 -7.76
N PHE A 53 -12.05 -21.87 -6.47
CA PHE A 53 -12.20 -20.51 -5.98
C PHE A 53 -10.98 -19.65 -6.29
N TRP A 54 -9.76 -20.10 -5.99
CA TRP A 54 -8.58 -19.27 -6.26
C TRP A 54 -8.29 -19.16 -7.75
N GLN A 55 -8.59 -20.19 -8.56
CA GLN A 55 -8.58 -20.05 -10.01
C GLN A 55 -9.64 -19.03 -10.47
N SER A 56 -10.82 -18.99 -9.85
CA SER A 56 -11.85 -18.02 -10.25
C SER A 56 -11.47 -16.59 -9.90
N ILE A 57 -10.77 -16.35 -8.79
CA ILE A 57 -10.20 -15.04 -8.47
C ILE A 57 -9.11 -14.66 -9.48
N TRP A 58 -8.19 -15.59 -9.80
CA TRP A 58 -7.16 -15.39 -10.81
C TRP A 58 -7.76 -14.96 -12.16
N ASP A 59 -8.77 -15.68 -12.64
CA ASP A 59 -9.42 -15.41 -13.91
C ASP A 59 -10.26 -14.13 -13.90
N TYR A 60 -11.05 -13.89 -12.85
CA TYR A 60 -11.94 -12.73 -12.74
C TYR A 60 -11.17 -11.42 -12.76
N PHE A 61 -10.05 -11.36 -12.02
CA PHE A 61 -9.19 -10.17 -11.98
C PHE A 61 -8.13 -10.14 -13.09
N LYS A 62 -8.14 -11.14 -13.98
CA LYS A 62 -7.22 -11.25 -15.11
C LYS A 62 -5.77 -11.11 -14.64
N ILE A 63 -5.39 -11.94 -13.68
CA ILE A 63 -4.01 -11.98 -13.19
C ILE A 63 -3.12 -12.48 -14.33
N GLU A 64 -2.14 -11.67 -14.69
CA GLU A 64 -1.21 -11.91 -15.80
C GLU A 64 0.06 -12.58 -15.27
N SER A 65 0.52 -13.60 -15.99
CA SER A 65 1.76 -14.28 -15.68
C SER A 65 2.52 -14.59 -16.96
N SER A 66 3.81 -14.32 -16.97
CA SER A 66 4.70 -14.59 -18.11
C SER A 66 4.93 -16.09 -18.34
N THR A 67 4.67 -16.92 -17.33
CA THR A 67 4.67 -18.38 -17.41
C THR A 67 3.41 -18.91 -16.74
N PRO A 68 2.65 -19.83 -17.35
CA PRO A 68 1.39 -20.29 -16.77
C PRO A 68 1.64 -21.12 -15.49
N PRO A 69 0.80 -20.99 -14.45
CA PRO A 69 0.86 -21.88 -13.30
C PRO A 69 0.52 -23.32 -13.70
N THR A 70 1.18 -24.30 -13.07
CA THR A 70 0.92 -25.73 -13.30
C THR A 70 -0.22 -26.27 -12.43
N ALA A 71 -0.56 -25.56 -11.35
CA ALA A 71 -1.66 -25.85 -10.44
C ALA A 71 -2.04 -24.57 -9.66
N VAL A 72 -3.20 -24.56 -9.00
CA VAL A 72 -3.57 -23.46 -8.09
C VAL A 72 -2.88 -23.61 -6.74
N LEU A 73 -2.87 -24.82 -6.20
CA LEU A 73 -2.20 -25.15 -4.95
C LEU A 73 -1.44 -26.47 -5.12
N GLY A 74 -0.11 -26.39 -5.11
CA GLY A 74 0.79 -27.54 -5.13
C GLY A 74 0.84 -28.19 -3.75
N LYS A 75 1.93 -27.93 -3.00
CA LYS A 75 2.00 -28.33 -1.59
C LYS A 75 0.92 -27.61 -0.76
N ARG A 76 0.08 -28.37 -0.05
CA ARG A 76 -1.04 -27.82 0.77
C ARG A 76 -0.71 -27.60 2.24
N SER A 77 0.28 -28.31 2.78
CA SER A 77 0.59 -28.28 4.21
C SER A 77 1.14 -26.92 4.63
N MET A 78 0.68 -26.40 5.77
CA MET A 78 1.20 -25.17 6.37
C MET A 78 2.21 -25.47 7.51
N PRO A 79 3.23 -24.62 7.72
CA PRO A 79 3.63 -23.50 6.85
C PRO A 79 4.31 -23.99 5.54
N GLY A 80 4.38 -23.09 4.56
CA GLY A 80 5.01 -23.37 3.26
C GLY A 80 4.09 -24.09 2.28
N ALA A 81 2.80 -23.71 2.27
CA ALA A 81 1.90 -24.05 1.18
C ALA A 81 2.35 -23.32 -0.10
N GLU A 82 2.27 -23.99 -1.24
CA GLU A 82 2.82 -23.54 -2.51
C GLU A 82 1.69 -23.15 -3.47
N TRP A 83 1.44 -21.86 -3.57
CA TRP A 83 0.39 -21.29 -4.39
C TRP A 83 0.90 -20.98 -5.80
N PHE A 84 0.11 -21.35 -6.80
CA PHE A 84 0.37 -21.11 -8.23
C PHE A 84 1.80 -21.47 -8.68
N PRO A 85 2.29 -22.69 -8.39
CA PRO A 85 3.63 -23.11 -8.81
C PRO A 85 3.82 -22.94 -10.32
N GLY A 86 5.00 -22.47 -10.71
CA GLY A 86 5.35 -22.18 -12.10
C GLY A 86 4.98 -20.76 -12.56
N ALA A 87 4.04 -20.07 -11.92
CA ALA A 87 3.68 -18.71 -12.31
C ALA A 87 4.82 -17.71 -12.02
N HIS A 88 5.11 -16.85 -13.00
CA HIS A 88 5.98 -15.68 -12.85
C HIS A 88 5.22 -14.40 -13.15
N LEU A 89 5.26 -13.43 -12.24
CA LEU A 89 4.47 -12.20 -12.34
C LEU A 89 5.21 -11.03 -11.67
N ASN A 90 4.65 -9.83 -11.78
CA ASN A 90 5.15 -8.66 -11.06
C ASN A 90 3.99 -7.84 -10.46
N TYR A 91 4.07 -7.53 -9.17
CA TYR A 91 3.05 -6.75 -8.46
C TYR A 91 2.93 -5.32 -9.00
N ALA A 92 4.06 -4.63 -9.21
CA ALA A 92 4.07 -3.26 -9.73
C ALA A 92 3.57 -3.19 -11.17
N GLN A 93 3.83 -4.22 -11.99
CA GLN A 93 3.28 -4.31 -13.35
C GLN A 93 1.74 -4.33 -13.35
N HIS A 94 1.11 -5.07 -12.42
CA HIS A 94 -0.34 -5.11 -12.30
C HIS A 94 -0.95 -3.78 -11.85
N ILE A 95 -0.22 -2.95 -11.11
CA ILE A 95 -0.64 -1.59 -10.79
C ILE A 95 -0.44 -0.69 -12.01
N LEU A 96 0.75 -0.70 -12.62
CA LEU A 96 1.12 0.23 -13.69
C LEU A 96 0.46 -0.08 -15.04
N ARG A 97 -0.11 -1.29 -15.26
CA ARG A 97 -0.96 -1.56 -16.44
C ARG A 97 -2.20 -0.68 -16.51
N HIS A 98 -2.55 -0.01 -15.40
CA HIS A 98 -3.66 0.94 -15.30
C HIS A 98 -3.23 2.39 -15.54
N GLU A 99 -1.97 2.64 -15.90
CA GLU A 99 -1.48 3.97 -16.28
C GLU A 99 -2.38 4.58 -17.36
N LYS A 100 -2.99 5.72 -17.02
CA LYS A 100 -3.87 6.48 -17.91
C LYS A 100 -3.51 7.97 -17.85
N PRO A 101 -2.97 8.56 -18.94
CA PRO A 101 -2.61 9.97 -18.97
C PRO A 101 -3.78 10.89 -18.56
N GLY A 102 -3.49 11.92 -17.75
CA GLY A 102 -4.48 12.88 -17.24
C GLY A 102 -5.43 12.36 -16.16
N ALA A 103 -5.31 11.09 -15.74
CA ALA A 103 -6.06 10.58 -14.60
C ALA A 103 -5.24 10.70 -13.30
N THR A 104 -5.90 11.03 -12.20
CA THR A 104 -5.28 11.04 -10.87
C THR A 104 -4.91 9.61 -10.44
N ALA A 105 -3.65 9.41 -10.07
CA ALA A 105 -3.18 8.15 -9.50
C ALA A 105 -3.34 8.12 -7.99
N LEU A 106 -2.95 9.20 -7.31
CA LEU A 106 -3.07 9.33 -5.87
C LEU A 106 -3.33 10.79 -5.47
N LEU A 107 -3.87 10.95 -4.27
CA LEU A 107 -3.97 12.23 -3.58
C LEU A 107 -3.06 12.23 -2.37
N TYR A 108 -2.51 13.38 -2.02
CA TYR A 108 -1.63 13.52 -0.87
C TYR A 108 -1.87 14.86 -0.18
N SER A 109 -1.84 14.85 1.15
CA SER A 109 -1.72 16.07 1.97
C SER A 109 -0.83 15.77 3.17
N SER A 110 -0.24 16.81 3.75
CA SER A 110 0.38 16.73 5.06
C SER A 110 0.07 17.99 5.87
N GLU A 111 0.62 18.10 7.07
CA GLU A 111 0.51 19.36 7.82
C GLU A 111 1.31 20.53 7.18
N ILE A 112 2.20 20.23 6.24
CA ILE A 112 3.04 21.22 5.54
C ILE A 112 2.72 21.37 4.05
N ALA A 113 1.91 20.46 3.50
CA ALA A 113 1.48 20.51 2.10
C ALA A 113 -0.04 20.38 2.01
N PRO A 114 -0.72 21.28 1.25
CA PRO A 114 -2.16 21.15 1.03
C PRO A 114 -2.46 19.90 0.20
N LEU A 115 -3.75 19.55 0.14
CA LEU A 115 -4.22 18.46 -0.69
C LEU A 115 -3.82 18.69 -2.16
N GLN A 116 -3.08 17.74 -2.72
CA GLN A 116 -2.61 17.76 -4.09
C GLN A 116 -2.79 16.38 -4.73
N SER A 117 -2.77 16.36 -6.06
CA SER A 117 -2.87 15.15 -6.86
C SER A 117 -1.57 14.85 -7.58
N LEU A 118 -1.25 13.56 -7.70
CA LEU A 118 -0.22 13.06 -8.61
C LEU A 118 -0.92 12.31 -9.75
N GLU A 119 -0.55 12.60 -10.99
CA GLU A 119 -1.11 11.92 -12.16
C GLU A 119 -0.48 10.54 -12.37
N TRP A 120 -1.20 9.67 -13.09
CA TRP A 120 -0.70 8.34 -13.46
C TRP A 120 0.57 8.39 -14.31
N SER A 121 0.68 9.32 -15.26
CA SER A 121 1.88 9.51 -16.07
C SER A 121 3.08 9.90 -15.22
N GLU A 122 2.89 10.77 -14.23
CA GLU A 122 3.95 11.20 -13.32
C GLU A 122 4.40 10.07 -12.40
N LEU A 123 3.44 9.35 -11.80
CA LEU A 123 3.71 8.19 -10.95
C LEU A 123 4.46 7.11 -11.72
N ALA A 124 3.93 6.67 -12.87
CA ALA A 124 4.50 5.57 -13.63
C ALA A 124 5.90 5.91 -14.16
N ASN A 125 6.09 7.13 -14.65
CA ASN A 125 7.41 7.60 -15.09
C ASN A 125 8.42 7.66 -13.92
N SER A 126 8.01 8.19 -12.77
CA SER A 126 8.86 8.23 -11.57
C SER A 126 9.27 6.84 -11.10
N VAL A 127 8.33 5.88 -11.14
CA VAL A 127 8.61 4.47 -10.83
C VAL A 127 9.63 3.88 -11.81
N ARG A 128 9.46 4.10 -13.12
CA ARG A 128 10.39 3.61 -14.15
C ARG A 128 11.79 4.22 -14.00
N LYS A 129 11.89 5.53 -13.76
CA LYS A 129 13.16 6.23 -13.49
C LYS A 129 13.87 5.65 -12.27
N LEU A 130 13.17 5.59 -11.14
CA LEU A 130 13.76 5.09 -9.90
C LEU A 130 14.19 3.63 -10.01
N ALA A 131 13.37 2.77 -10.62
CA ALA A 131 13.70 1.37 -10.86
C ALA A 131 14.94 1.21 -11.73
N THR A 132 15.11 2.07 -12.74
CA THR A 132 16.30 2.07 -13.61
C THR A 132 17.55 2.50 -12.85
N HIS A 133 17.45 3.52 -12.00
CA HIS A 133 18.54 3.92 -11.10
C HIS A 133 18.90 2.83 -10.10
N LEU A 134 17.91 2.18 -9.46
CA LEU A 134 18.17 1.08 -8.54
C LEU A 134 18.92 -0.08 -9.23
N ARG A 135 18.58 -0.41 -10.48
CA ARG A 135 19.35 -1.37 -11.30
C ARG A 135 20.77 -0.89 -11.58
N ALA A 136 20.95 0.38 -11.93
CA ALA A 136 22.27 0.97 -12.18
C ALA A 136 23.15 1.00 -10.92
N LEU A 137 22.54 1.15 -9.74
CA LEU A 137 23.17 1.02 -8.42
C LEU A 137 23.43 -0.46 -8.03
N GLY A 138 23.11 -1.40 -8.91
CA GLY A 138 23.40 -2.82 -8.73
C GLY A 138 22.44 -3.56 -7.81
N VAL A 139 21.23 -3.02 -7.56
CA VAL A 139 20.16 -3.75 -6.86
C VAL A 139 19.67 -4.89 -7.74
N LYS A 140 19.62 -6.11 -7.19
CA LYS A 140 19.20 -7.33 -7.88
C LYS A 140 17.90 -7.89 -7.27
N PRO A 141 17.19 -8.78 -7.99
CA PRO A 141 16.06 -9.49 -7.41
C PRO A 141 16.45 -10.20 -6.11
N GLY A 142 15.67 -10.00 -5.04
CA GLY A 142 15.94 -10.52 -3.70
C GLY A 142 16.79 -9.63 -2.78
N ASP A 143 17.41 -8.56 -3.30
CA ASP A 143 18.04 -7.54 -2.46
C ASP A 143 16.98 -6.77 -1.67
N ARG A 144 17.29 -6.41 -0.42
CA ARG A 144 16.37 -5.64 0.43
C ARG A 144 16.60 -4.15 0.23
N VAL A 145 15.52 -3.42 0.04
CA VAL A 145 15.48 -1.97 -0.05
C VAL A 145 14.61 -1.46 1.09
N ALA A 146 15.21 -0.70 1.99
CA ALA A 146 14.55 -0.19 3.18
C ALA A 146 14.22 1.30 3.04
N ALA A 147 13.22 1.75 3.80
CA ALA A 147 12.86 3.16 3.91
C ALA A 147 12.63 3.60 5.35
N TYR A 148 13.05 4.82 5.64
CA TYR A 148 12.69 5.61 6.81
C TYR A 148 11.99 6.89 6.32
N MET A 149 10.73 6.75 5.94
CA MET A 149 9.99 7.77 5.16
C MET A 149 8.57 7.97 5.67
N ALA A 150 8.10 9.22 5.60
CA ALA A 150 6.72 9.60 5.89
C ALA A 150 5.73 9.03 4.85
N ASN A 151 4.43 9.17 5.10
CA ASN A 151 3.37 8.72 4.19
C ASN A 151 3.22 9.69 2.99
N THR A 152 4.15 9.61 2.04
CA THR A 152 4.26 10.54 0.91
C THR A 152 4.20 9.83 -0.45
N PRO A 153 3.96 10.56 -1.55
CA PRO A 153 4.03 10.00 -2.90
C PRO A 153 5.37 9.33 -3.21
N GLN A 154 6.48 9.87 -2.69
CA GLN A 154 7.82 9.30 -2.86
C GLN A 154 7.94 7.91 -2.23
N ALA A 155 7.33 7.68 -1.07
CA ALA A 155 7.30 6.35 -0.47
C ALA A 155 6.54 5.33 -1.35
N VAL A 156 5.45 5.76 -2.00
CA VAL A 156 4.69 4.93 -2.97
C VAL A 156 5.53 4.65 -4.21
N ILE A 157 6.19 5.66 -4.78
CA ILE A 157 7.10 5.49 -5.91
C ILE A 157 8.23 4.51 -5.56
N ALA A 158 8.81 4.63 -4.35
CA ALA A 158 9.91 3.78 -3.90
C ALA A 158 9.52 2.31 -3.73
N VAL A 159 8.36 2.00 -3.13
CA VAL A 159 7.90 0.60 -3.01
C VAL A 159 7.57 -0.01 -4.38
N LEU A 160 6.96 0.76 -5.28
CA LEU A 160 6.62 0.28 -6.62
C LEU A 160 7.87 0.09 -7.49
N ALA A 161 8.84 0.99 -7.41
CA ALA A 161 10.12 0.85 -8.11
C ALA A 161 10.90 -0.38 -7.61
N THR A 162 10.97 -0.55 -6.29
CA THR A 162 11.58 -1.72 -5.64
C THR A 162 10.94 -3.02 -6.12
N ALA A 163 9.60 -3.11 -6.05
CA ALA A 163 8.86 -4.30 -6.50
C ALA A 163 9.00 -4.56 -8.01
N SER A 164 9.08 -3.50 -8.83
CA SER A 164 9.19 -3.64 -10.29
C SER A 164 10.48 -4.33 -10.75
N ILE A 165 11.52 -4.31 -9.92
CA ILE A 165 12.83 -4.93 -10.19
C ILE A 165 13.05 -6.23 -9.38
N GLY A 166 12.01 -6.73 -8.71
CA GLY A 166 12.08 -7.95 -7.89
C GLY A 166 12.88 -7.79 -6.59
N ALA A 167 13.19 -6.55 -6.19
CA ALA A 167 13.77 -6.28 -4.89
C ALA A 167 12.69 -6.30 -3.80
N ILE A 168 13.11 -6.48 -2.56
CA ILE A 168 12.23 -6.71 -1.41
C ILE A 168 12.12 -5.42 -0.60
N TRP A 169 10.91 -4.87 -0.52
CA TRP A 169 10.66 -3.63 0.22
C TRP A 169 10.54 -3.84 1.74
N SER A 170 11.00 -2.88 2.53
CA SER A 170 10.62 -2.75 3.93
C SER A 170 10.64 -1.29 4.37
N SER A 171 9.81 -0.91 5.32
CA SER A 171 9.72 0.49 5.76
C SER A 171 9.54 0.62 7.27
N CYS A 172 10.09 1.71 7.79
CA CYS A 172 9.81 2.27 9.10
C CYS A 172 9.34 3.72 8.90
N SER A 173 8.38 4.14 9.72
CA SER A 173 7.89 5.51 9.74
C SER A 173 8.86 6.41 10.53
N PRO A 174 9.01 7.71 10.18
CA PRO A 174 10.02 8.58 10.76
C PRO A 174 9.75 8.99 12.22
N ASP A 175 8.63 8.55 12.79
CA ASP A 175 8.32 8.63 14.22
C ASP A 175 8.95 7.49 15.04
N PHE A 176 9.53 6.47 14.40
CA PHE A 176 10.23 5.40 15.10
C PHE A 176 11.63 5.84 15.55
N GLY A 177 11.93 5.71 16.85
CA GLY A 177 13.29 5.96 17.34
C GLY A 177 14.32 4.99 16.77
N THR A 178 15.59 5.41 16.73
CA THR A 178 16.73 4.64 16.19
C THR A 178 16.76 3.17 16.66
N PRO A 179 16.60 2.84 17.97
CA PRO A 179 16.63 1.44 18.40
C PRO A 179 15.54 0.59 17.74
N SER A 180 14.32 1.11 17.63
CA SER A 180 13.19 0.42 16.99
C SER A 180 13.43 0.16 15.50
N VAL A 181 14.13 1.08 14.82
CA VAL A 181 14.52 0.91 13.41
C VAL A 181 15.61 -0.14 13.28
N LEU A 182 16.64 -0.08 14.11
CA LEU A 182 17.76 -1.02 14.08
C LEU A 182 17.33 -2.44 14.43
N ASP A 183 16.45 -2.62 15.42
CA ASP A 183 15.85 -3.91 15.77
C ASP A 183 15.14 -4.57 14.59
N ARG A 184 14.70 -3.79 13.59
CA ARG A 184 14.02 -4.27 12.38
C ARG A 184 14.99 -4.43 11.22
N LEU A 185 15.64 -3.34 10.81
CA LEU A 185 16.40 -3.29 9.57
C LEU A 185 17.72 -4.08 9.65
N SER A 186 18.32 -4.22 10.83
CA SER A 186 19.54 -5.04 10.99
C SER A 186 19.28 -6.52 10.69
N GLN A 187 18.07 -7.03 10.93
CA GLN A 187 17.70 -8.42 10.67
C GLN A 187 17.66 -8.75 9.17
N ILE A 188 17.36 -7.76 8.33
CA ILE A 188 17.12 -7.96 6.89
C ILE A 188 18.26 -7.45 6.02
N GLN A 189 19.24 -6.75 6.60
CA GLN A 189 20.45 -6.28 5.93
C GLN A 189 20.15 -5.60 4.58
N PRO A 190 19.47 -4.44 4.59
CA PRO A 190 19.12 -3.74 3.35
C PRO A 190 20.37 -3.21 2.66
N LYS A 191 20.34 -3.25 1.33
CA LYS A 191 21.38 -2.72 0.44
C LYS A 191 21.20 -1.24 0.17
N VAL A 192 19.95 -0.79 0.07
CA VAL A 192 19.58 0.61 -0.15
C VAL A 192 18.70 1.09 1.00
N LEU A 193 18.93 2.33 1.46
CA LEU A 193 18.08 3.02 2.43
C LEU A 193 17.57 4.33 1.85
N PHE A 194 16.25 4.47 1.73
CA PHE A 194 15.60 5.76 1.53
C PHE A 194 15.37 6.45 2.88
N CYS A 195 15.60 7.75 2.98
CA CYS A 195 15.36 8.50 4.21
C CYS A 195 14.93 9.95 3.98
N VAL A 196 14.19 10.50 4.94
CA VAL A 196 13.81 11.92 5.02
C VAL A 196 14.56 12.64 6.14
N ASP A 197 14.59 13.97 6.12
CA ASP A 197 15.21 14.81 7.16
C ASP A 197 14.36 15.01 8.42
N GLY A 198 13.07 14.71 8.36
CA GLY A 198 12.13 14.91 9.44
C GLY A 198 10.69 14.81 8.98
N TYR A 199 9.76 15.28 9.81
CA TYR A 199 8.33 15.38 9.50
C TYR A 199 7.68 16.42 10.42
N GLN A 200 6.42 16.79 10.15
CA GLN A 200 5.63 17.65 11.04
C GLN A 200 4.48 16.86 11.67
N TYR A 201 4.26 17.04 12.97
CA TYR A 201 3.14 16.42 13.66
C TYR A 201 2.59 17.34 14.76
N LYS A 202 1.29 17.61 14.71
CA LYS A 202 0.58 18.53 15.61
C LYS A 202 1.17 19.95 15.57
N GLY A 203 1.48 20.45 14.38
CA GLY A 203 2.05 21.77 14.15
C GLY A 203 3.51 21.90 14.59
N LYS A 204 4.17 20.81 15.00
CA LYS A 204 5.55 20.82 15.49
C LYS A 204 6.49 20.12 14.51
N PRO A 205 7.61 20.74 14.14
CA PRO A 205 8.63 20.10 13.34
C PRO A 205 9.40 19.07 14.18
N PHE A 206 9.65 17.89 13.61
CA PHE A 206 10.48 16.83 14.19
C PHE A 206 11.65 16.57 13.25
N ASN A 207 12.81 17.17 13.56
CA ASN A 207 14.06 16.89 12.86
C ASN A 207 14.50 15.44 13.18
N ARG A 208 15.00 14.74 12.15
CA ARG A 208 15.48 13.35 12.21
C ARG A 208 16.87 13.15 11.61
N LYS A 209 17.60 14.21 11.25
CA LYS A 209 18.92 14.11 10.61
C LYS A 209 19.94 13.34 11.47
N ASP A 210 19.93 13.56 12.79
CA ASP A 210 20.81 12.85 13.72
C ASP A 210 20.42 11.36 13.81
N GLU A 211 19.12 11.05 13.94
CA GLU A 211 18.63 9.68 13.95
C GLU A 211 18.97 8.95 12.64
N VAL A 212 18.77 9.60 11.48
CA VAL A 212 19.12 9.06 10.17
C VAL A 212 20.61 8.75 10.07
N THR A 213 21.48 9.68 10.50
CA THR A 213 22.94 9.46 10.52
C THR A 213 23.31 8.26 11.40
N ASN A 214 22.69 8.15 12.58
CA ASN A 214 22.90 7.01 13.48
C ASN A 214 22.40 5.69 12.89
N ILE A 215 21.25 5.69 12.20
CA ILE A 215 20.71 4.52 11.50
C ILE A 215 21.68 4.06 10.41
N ILE A 216 22.16 4.98 9.56
CA ILE A 216 23.09 4.68 8.46
C ILE A 216 24.38 4.05 9.02
N ASN A 217 24.98 4.67 10.03
CA ASN A 217 26.23 4.19 10.64
C ASN A 217 26.10 2.80 11.28
N ALA A 218 24.90 2.43 11.73
CA ALA A 218 24.64 1.14 12.38
C ALA A 218 24.15 0.05 11.41
N LEU A 219 23.98 0.35 10.11
CA LEU A 219 23.57 -0.59 9.08
C LEU A 219 24.67 -0.77 8.02
N PRO A 220 25.73 -1.55 8.30
CA PRO A 220 26.88 -1.71 7.40
C PRO A 220 26.55 -2.41 6.07
N SER A 221 25.36 -3.02 5.95
CA SER A 221 24.89 -3.59 4.68
C SER A 221 24.40 -2.54 3.68
N VAL A 222 24.14 -1.31 4.14
CA VAL A 222 23.64 -0.23 3.29
C VAL A 222 24.79 0.29 2.44
N GLU A 223 24.73 0.02 1.14
CA GLU A 223 25.69 0.48 0.14
C GLU A 223 25.27 1.83 -0.47
N THR A 224 23.98 2.14 -0.47
CA THR A 224 23.46 3.41 -1.02
C THR A 224 22.38 4.00 -0.13
N VAL A 225 22.49 5.30 0.12
CA VAL A 225 21.47 6.11 0.78
C VAL A 225 20.85 7.04 -0.25
N ILE A 226 19.53 7.08 -0.32
CA ILE A 226 18.78 8.02 -1.14
C ILE A 226 17.99 8.94 -0.22
N PHE A 227 18.32 10.22 -0.26
CA PHE A 227 17.79 11.23 0.65
C PHE A 227 16.74 12.09 -0.04
N GLN A 228 15.58 12.23 0.61
CA GLN A 228 14.50 13.12 0.22
C GLN A 228 14.35 14.23 1.28
N PRO A 229 14.72 15.49 0.97
CA PRO A 229 14.33 16.63 1.79
C PRO A 229 12.80 16.69 1.91
N TYR A 230 12.27 16.72 3.14
CA TYR A 230 10.83 16.66 3.38
C TYR A 230 10.37 17.72 4.39
N LEU A 231 10.95 17.74 5.59
CA LEU A 231 10.66 18.76 6.60
C LEU A 231 11.17 20.14 6.17
N ASN A 232 12.36 20.18 5.56
CA ASN A 232 12.96 21.38 4.98
C ASN A 232 13.26 21.14 3.49
N PRO A 233 12.29 21.34 2.58
CA PRO A 233 12.47 21.04 1.16
C PRO A 233 13.64 21.77 0.49
N ASP A 234 14.00 22.96 0.98
CA ASP A 234 15.12 23.75 0.45
C ASP A 234 16.50 23.32 0.99
N ASP A 235 16.53 22.47 2.02
CA ASP A 235 17.79 21.96 2.60
C ASP A 235 18.17 20.61 1.99
N HIS A 236 18.87 20.69 0.86
CA HIS A 236 19.41 19.55 0.14
C HIS A 236 20.70 18.99 0.76
N THR A 237 21.07 19.35 1.99
CA THR A 237 22.27 18.82 2.65
C THR A 237 22.07 17.35 3.01
N PRO A 238 22.78 16.41 2.37
CA PRO A 238 22.56 14.98 2.61
C PRO A 238 23.10 14.55 3.99
N PRO A 239 22.56 13.46 4.58
CA PRO A 239 23.02 12.93 5.86
C PRO A 239 24.43 12.33 5.80
N THR A 240 24.90 11.95 4.60
CA THR A 240 26.28 11.51 4.36
C THR A 240 26.78 12.08 3.03
N PRO A 241 28.11 12.27 2.85
CA PRO A 241 28.66 12.82 1.60
C PRO A 241 28.39 11.97 0.35
N SER A 242 28.10 10.67 0.52
CA SER A 242 27.83 9.73 -0.57
C SER A 242 26.34 9.46 -0.80
N ALA A 243 25.44 10.06 -0.01
CA ALA A 243 24.02 9.90 -0.24
C ALA A 243 23.59 10.64 -1.51
N LEU A 244 22.71 10.01 -2.28
CA LEU A 244 22.12 10.56 -3.49
C LEU A 244 20.88 11.36 -3.13
N LEU A 245 20.63 12.47 -3.83
CA LEU A 245 19.38 13.20 -3.68
C LEU A 245 18.30 12.57 -4.55
N TRP A 246 17.09 12.46 -4.00
CA TRP A 246 15.92 11.97 -4.75
C TRP A 246 15.68 12.79 -6.02
N ASP A 247 15.73 14.12 -5.91
CA ASP A 247 15.43 15.02 -7.02
C ASP A 247 16.41 14.86 -8.20
N ASP A 248 17.70 14.56 -7.92
CA ASP A 248 18.69 14.28 -8.95
C ASP A 248 18.35 13.01 -9.73
N LEU A 249 17.84 11.97 -9.05
CA LEU A 249 17.37 10.75 -9.70
C LEU A 249 16.13 11.02 -10.57
N MET A 250 15.21 11.88 -10.10
CA MET A 250 13.97 12.21 -10.81
C MET A 250 14.20 13.15 -12.00
N ALA A 251 15.26 13.96 -11.99
CA ALA A 251 15.66 14.85 -13.07
C ALA A 251 16.20 14.12 -14.31
N SER A 252 16.42 12.81 -14.23
CA SER A 252 16.81 11.97 -15.37
C SER A 252 15.74 11.97 -16.47
N PRO A 253 16.09 11.67 -17.75
CA PRO A 253 15.12 11.59 -18.84
C PRO A 253 13.99 10.60 -18.56
N ASP A 254 12.81 10.89 -19.11
CA ASP A 254 11.65 10.02 -19.02
C ASP A 254 11.91 8.67 -19.69
N ILE A 255 11.32 7.61 -19.12
CA ILE A 255 11.44 6.25 -19.62
C ILE A 255 10.07 5.83 -20.12
N ALA A 256 9.96 5.57 -21.43
CA ALA A 256 8.72 5.13 -22.03
C ALA A 256 8.31 3.75 -21.48
N ALA A 257 7.00 3.50 -21.39
CA ALA A 257 6.46 2.23 -20.90
C ALA A 257 6.97 1.02 -21.71
N ALA A 258 7.15 1.18 -23.02
CA ALA A 258 7.64 0.14 -23.92
C ALA A 258 9.13 -0.23 -23.69
N ASP A 259 9.92 0.71 -23.16
CA ASP A 259 11.35 0.52 -22.93
C ASP A 259 11.65 -0.02 -21.52
N PHE A 260 10.64 -0.03 -20.64
CA PHE A 260 10.79 -0.52 -19.28
C PHE A 260 10.39 -1.99 -19.16
N GLN A 261 11.31 -2.81 -18.64
CA GLN A 261 11.06 -4.22 -18.36
C GLN A 261 10.82 -4.43 -16.88
N PHE A 262 9.73 -5.11 -16.53
CA PHE A 262 9.45 -5.56 -15.17
C PHE A 262 10.13 -6.89 -14.91
N GLU A 263 10.73 -7.06 -13.73
CA GLU A 263 11.28 -8.35 -13.32
C GLU A 263 10.14 -9.36 -13.11
N GLN A 264 10.14 -10.44 -13.88
CA GLN A 264 9.15 -11.51 -13.76
C GLN A 264 9.64 -12.51 -12.71
N VAL A 265 9.01 -12.49 -11.53
CA VAL A 265 9.44 -13.30 -10.39
C VAL A 265 8.44 -14.40 -10.06
N PRO A 266 8.87 -15.54 -9.47
CA PRO A 266 7.96 -16.59 -9.00
C PRO A 266 6.82 -16.06 -8.12
N PHE A 267 5.68 -16.74 -8.09
CA PHE A 267 4.51 -16.34 -7.30
C PHE A 267 4.83 -16.07 -5.82
N ASP A 268 5.71 -16.87 -5.21
CA ASP A 268 6.13 -16.78 -3.82
C ASP A 268 7.35 -15.88 -3.59
N HIS A 269 7.92 -15.29 -4.65
CA HIS A 269 9.06 -14.38 -4.53
C HIS A 269 8.74 -13.22 -3.59
N PRO A 270 9.60 -12.90 -2.60
CA PRO A 270 9.31 -11.86 -1.62
C PRO A 270 9.06 -10.48 -2.24
N LEU A 271 7.92 -9.88 -1.90
CA LEU A 271 7.54 -8.51 -2.25
C LEU A 271 8.03 -7.52 -1.19
N TRP A 272 7.70 -7.83 0.06
CA TRP A 272 8.06 -6.99 1.19
C TRP A 272 8.24 -7.78 2.48
N ILE A 273 8.89 -7.13 3.43
CA ILE A 273 9.05 -7.58 4.81
C ILE A 273 8.36 -6.56 5.73
N LEU A 274 7.37 -7.03 6.48
CA LEU A 274 6.66 -6.27 7.51
C LEU A 274 7.03 -6.79 8.89
N PHE A 275 6.99 -5.94 9.90
CA PHE A 275 7.38 -6.32 11.26
C PHE A 275 6.20 -6.32 12.22
N SER A 276 5.97 -7.44 12.91
CA SER A 276 5.04 -7.48 14.04
C SER A 276 5.75 -7.08 15.34
N SER A 277 5.05 -6.40 16.25
CA SER A 277 5.50 -6.24 17.64
C SER A 277 5.61 -7.62 18.30
N GLY A 278 6.84 -8.08 18.55
CA GLY A 278 7.07 -9.30 19.30
C GLY A 278 6.64 -9.10 20.76
N THR A 279 5.94 -10.06 21.35
CA THR A 279 5.60 -10.02 22.78
C THR A 279 6.76 -10.46 23.68
N THR A 280 7.78 -11.13 23.12
CA THR A 280 8.89 -11.73 23.88
C THR A 280 10.23 -11.73 23.11
N GLY A 281 10.57 -10.64 22.40
CA GLY A 281 11.84 -10.52 21.69
C GLY A 281 11.85 -9.46 20.59
N LEU A 282 12.85 -9.52 19.71
CA LEU A 282 12.94 -8.64 18.53
C LEU A 282 11.67 -8.73 17.67
N PRO A 283 11.29 -7.64 16.98
CA PRO A 283 10.18 -7.66 16.02
C PRO A 283 10.38 -8.78 14.98
N LYS A 284 9.34 -9.56 14.69
CA LYS A 284 9.46 -10.67 13.73
C LYS A 284 9.37 -10.12 12.31
N ALA A 285 10.35 -10.44 11.47
CA ALA A 285 10.36 -10.14 10.04
C ALA A 285 9.40 -11.08 9.29
N ILE A 286 8.22 -10.59 8.92
CA ILE A 286 7.18 -11.34 8.20
C ILE A 286 7.31 -11.05 6.71
N VAL A 287 7.62 -12.09 5.93
CA VAL A 287 7.81 -11.99 4.49
C VAL A 287 6.49 -12.29 3.78
N HIS A 288 6.11 -11.44 2.82
CA HIS A 288 4.99 -11.69 1.92
C HIS A 288 5.45 -11.74 0.47
N GLY A 289 4.90 -12.66 -0.32
CA GLY A 289 5.25 -12.84 -1.74
C GLY A 289 4.44 -11.96 -2.70
N HIS A 290 4.98 -11.73 -3.89
CA HIS A 290 4.35 -10.95 -4.97
C HIS A 290 2.94 -11.45 -5.29
N GLY A 291 2.81 -12.73 -5.62
CA GLY A 291 1.54 -13.31 -6.06
C GLY A 291 0.52 -13.42 -4.94
N GLY A 292 0.97 -13.79 -3.74
CA GLY A 292 0.10 -13.89 -2.56
C GLY A 292 -0.55 -12.56 -2.20
N ILE A 293 0.23 -11.47 -2.16
CA ILE A 293 -0.31 -10.12 -1.95
C ILE A 293 -1.20 -9.73 -3.13
N LEU A 294 -0.74 -9.92 -4.37
CA LEU A 294 -1.49 -9.55 -5.56
C LEU A 294 -2.92 -10.11 -5.54
N ILE A 295 -3.08 -11.42 -5.39
CA ILE A 295 -4.39 -12.07 -5.49
C ILE A 295 -5.28 -11.78 -4.27
N GLU A 296 -4.69 -11.74 -3.07
CA GLU A 296 -5.42 -11.41 -1.84
C GLU A 296 -5.93 -9.98 -1.87
N GLN A 297 -5.12 -9.03 -2.34
CA GLN A 297 -5.50 -7.62 -2.37
C GLN A 297 -6.57 -7.31 -3.42
N HIS A 298 -6.57 -7.99 -4.57
CA HIS A 298 -7.70 -7.90 -5.50
C HIS A 298 -9.00 -8.39 -4.86
N LYS A 299 -8.98 -9.58 -4.24
CA LYS A 299 -10.14 -10.14 -3.54
C LYS A 299 -10.61 -9.20 -2.43
N LEU A 300 -9.70 -8.73 -1.58
CA LEU A 300 -10.00 -7.88 -0.43
C LEU A 300 -10.56 -6.52 -0.88
N ALA A 301 -9.80 -5.77 -1.68
CA ALA A 301 -10.15 -4.41 -2.10
C ALA A 301 -11.44 -4.38 -2.92
N ALA A 302 -11.57 -5.23 -3.94
CA ALA A 302 -12.74 -5.19 -4.81
C ALA A 302 -13.96 -5.90 -4.22
N LEU A 303 -13.82 -7.10 -3.63
CA LEU A 303 -14.99 -7.89 -3.23
C LEU A 303 -15.45 -7.61 -1.80
N HIS A 304 -14.51 -7.37 -0.87
CA HIS A 304 -14.85 -7.16 0.55
C HIS A 304 -15.00 -5.69 0.92
N TYR A 305 -14.19 -4.81 0.32
CA TYR A 305 -14.28 -3.35 0.52
C TYR A 305 -15.05 -2.62 -0.59
N ASP A 306 -15.53 -3.37 -1.60
CA ASP A 306 -16.37 -2.87 -2.69
C ASP A 306 -15.80 -1.67 -3.47
N LEU A 307 -14.45 -1.54 -3.47
CA LEU A 307 -13.76 -0.48 -4.22
C LEU A 307 -13.89 -0.71 -5.72
N LYS A 308 -14.26 0.34 -6.44
CA LYS A 308 -14.42 0.36 -7.90
C LYS A 308 -13.37 1.27 -8.54
N PRO A 309 -13.11 1.12 -9.85
CA PRO A 309 -12.23 2.03 -10.57
C PRO A 309 -12.65 3.49 -10.38
N GLY A 310 -11.71 4.34 -9.95
CA GLY A 310 -11.93 5.75 -9.66
C GLY A 310 -12.43 6.06 -8.25
N ASP A 311 -12.82 5.06 -7.45
CA ASP A 311 -13.11 5.27 -6.03
C ASP A 311 -11.85 5.72 -5.30
N ARG A 312 -12.01 6.56 -4.28
CA ARG A 312 -10.90 7.09 -3.50
C ARG A 312 -10.85 6.42 -2.13
N MET A 313 -9.72 5.81 -1.80
CA MET A 313 -9.53 5.10 -0.53
C MET A 313 -8.66 5.94 0.41
N PHE A 314 -9.22 6.33 1.55
CA PHE A 314 -8.48 7.00 2.61
C PHE A 314 -8.40 6.11 3.85
N PHE A 315 -7.20 5.74 4.27
CA PHE A 315 -6.98 5.11 5.57
C PHE A 315 -5.95 5.93 6.34
N PHE A 316 -6.30 6.39 7.54
CA PHE A 316 -5.34 7.11 8.39
C PHE A 316 -4.29 6.13 8.91
N THR A 317 -3.06 6.24 8.39
CA THR A 317 -2.00 5.25 8.61
C THR A 317 -0.61 5.86 8.33
N THR A 318 0.45 5.15 8.74
CA THR A 318 1.84 5.50 8.45
C THR A 318 2.52 4.34 7.73
N THR A 319 3.67 4.60 7.11
CA THR A 319 4.49 3.59 6.39
C THR A 319 4.99 2.45 7.29
N GLY A 320 4.84 2.56 8.62
CA GLY A 320 5.17 1.53 9.59
C GLY A 320 4.05 0.50 9.83
N TRP A 321 2.86 0.70 9.26
CA TRP A 321 1.71 -0.19 9.44
C TRP A 321 1.33 -0.89 8.15
N MET A 322 0.86 -2.14 8.24
CA MET A 322 0.39 -2.90 7.07
C MET A 322 -0.78 -2.23 6.34
N MET A 323 -1.52 -1.34 7.00
CA MET A 323 -2.62 -0.59 6.39
C MET A 323 -2.11 0.36 5.29
N TRP A 324 -0.88 0.87 5.38
CA TRP A 324 -0.26 1.63 4.30
C TRP A 324 -0.05 0.77 3.05
N ASN A 325 0.46 -0.46 3.22
CA ASN A 325 0.59 -1.43 2.13
C ASN A 325 -0.77 -1.77 1.50
N PHE A 326 -1.84 -1.81 2.29
CA PHE A 326 -3.20 -2.01 1.78
C PHE A 326 -3.70 -0.80 0.97
N VAL A 327 -3.48 0.42 1.47
CA VAL A 327 -3.80 1.66 0.74
C VAL A 327 -3.08 1.70 -0.61
N VAL A 328 -1.78 1.39 -0.67
CA VAL A 328 -1.04 1.28 -1.94
C VAL A 328 -1.63 0.20 -2.84
N SER A 329 -2.00 -0.96 -2.27
CA SER A 329 -2.58 -2.06 -3.03
C SER A 329 -3.97 -1.77 -3.60
N SER A 330 -4.68 -0.74 -3.12
CA SER A 330 -5.96 -0.31 -3.70
C SER A 330 -5.85 0.07 -5.18
N MET A 331 -4.65 0.47 -5.63
CA MET A 331 -4.36 0.78 -7.03
C MET A 331 -4.51 -0.43 -7.96
N LEU A 332 -4.41 -1.67 -7.45
CA LEU A 332 -4.66 -2.90 -8.22
C LEU A 332 -6.09 -2.97 -8.75
N VAL A 333 -7.04 -2.36 -8.04
CA VAL A 333 -8.45 -2.29 -8.44
C VAL A 333 -8.81 -0.93 -9.03
N GLN A 334 -7.79 -0.16 -9.43
CA GLN A 334 -7.92 1.19 -10.00
C GLN A 334 -8.55 2.21 -9.04
N ALA A 335 -8.51 1.95 -7.73
CA ALA A 335 -8.85 2.95 -6.73
C ALA A 335 -7.68 3.94 -6.58
N CYS A 336 -8.00 5.17 -6.19
CA CYS A 336 -7.07 6.25 -5.96
C CYS A 336 -6.78 6.36 -4.45
N PRO A 337 -5.59 5.98 -3.96
CA PRO A 337 -5.24 6.16 -2.56
C PRO A 337 -5.16 7.65 -2.19
N ILE A 338 -5.59 7.95 -0.97
CA ILE A 338 -5.42 9.25 -0.32
C ILE A 338 -4.37 9.07 0.78
N LEU A 339 -3.23 9.73 0.63
CA LEU A 339 -2.12 9.73 1.56
C LEU A 339 -2.23 10.95 2.48
N TYR A 340 -2.02 10.73 3.78
CA TYR A 340 -1.96 11.80 4.76
C TYR A 340 -0.76 11.60 5.68
N ASP A 341 0.09 12.61 5.78
CA ASP A 341 1.17 12.68 6.78
C ASP A 341 0.88 13.80 7.78
N GLY A 342 0.40 13.45 8.96
CA GLY A 342 0.06 14.43 9.98
C GLY A 342 -0.68 13.85 11.17
N ASN A 343 -0.96 14.73 12.14
CA ASN A 343 -1.76 14.40 13.30
C ASN A 343 -3.25 14.29 12.93
N PRO A 344 -3.98 13.32 13.52
CA PRO A 344 -5.38 13.07 13.16
C PRO A 344 -6.38 14.07 13.77
N THR A 345 -5.90 15.04 14.55
CA THR A 345 -6.70 16.01 15.32
C THR A 345 -6.12 17.44 15.26
N TRP A 346 -5.28 17.72 14.26
CA TRP A 346 -4.64 19.02 14.07
C TRP A 346 -4.81 19.49 12.61
N PRO A 347 -5.08 20.78 12.34
CA PRO A 347 -5.23 21.88 13.30
C PRO A 347 -6.52 21.79 14.14
N GLU A 348 -7.54 21.13 13.62
CA GLU A 348 -8.81 20.92 14.28
C GLU A 348 -9.07 19.42 14.50
N PRO A 349 -9.85 19.03 15.53
CA PRO A 349 -10.15 17.63 15.81
C PRO A 349 -10.79 16.89 14.61
N ASP A 350 -11.51 17.59 13.74
CA ASP A 350 -12.23 17.03 12.60
C ASP A 350 -11.45 17.01 11.28
N VAL A 351 -10.13 17.25 11.32
CA VAL A 351 -9.28 17.34 10.11
C VAL A 351 -9.41 16.15 9.17
N LEU A 352 -9.49 14.92 9.70
CA LEU A 352 -9.62 13.71 8.86
C LEU A 352 -11.00 13.61 8.21
N TRP A 353 -12.05 14.12 8.85
CA TRP A 353 -13.38 14.23 8.26
C TRP A 353 -13.43 15.28 7.16
N LYS A 354 -12.81 16.44 7.40
CA LYS A 354 -12.62 17.47 6.37
C LYS A 354 -11.90 16.89 5.16
N MET A 355 -10.79 16.19 5.38
CA MET A 355 -10.02 15.56 4.31
C MET A 355 -10.82 14.49 3.56
N THR A 356 -11.62 13.69 4.28
CA THR A 356 -12.52 12.70 3.68
C THR A 356 -13.51 13.35 2.71
N ASP A 357 -14.09 14.49 3.08
CA ASP A 357 -15.05 15.23 2.25
C ASP A 357 -14.36 15.93 1.06
N GLU A 358 -13.31 16.71 1.31
CA GLU A 358 -12.57 17.47 0.28
C GLU A 358 -11.90 16.56 -0.74
N ALA A 359 -11.31 15.45 -0.28
CA ALA A 359 -10.72 14.46 -1.18
C ALA A 359 -11.78 13.56 -1.82
N GLY A 360 -13.07 13.65 -1.47
CA GLY A 360 -14.13 12.82 -2.04
C GLY A 360 -13.89 11.33 -1.81
N ALA A 361 -13.44 10.96 -0.61
CA ALA A 361 -13.17 9.57 -0.26
C ALA A 361 -14.44 8.73 -0.34
N LYS A 362 -14.35 7.56 -1.00
CA LYS A 362 -15.40 6.54 -1.02
C LYS A 362 -15.34 5.67 0.23
N LEU A 363 -14.12 5.40 0.70
CA LEU A 363 -13.85 4.63 1.90
C LEU A 363 -12.96 5.47 2.82
N PHE A 364 -13.38 5.62 4.08
CA PHE A 364 -12.55 6.17 5.15
C PHE A 364 -12.26 5.10 6.20
N GLY A 365 -11.00 4.92 6.56
CA GLY A 365 -10.60 3.98 7.60
C GLY A 365 -9.78 4.65 8.70
N ALA A 366 -10.07 4.32 9.95
CA ALA A 366 -9.35 4.84 11.11
C ALA A 366 -9.39 3.85 12.28
N SER A 367 -8.61 4.15 13.33
CA SER A 367 -8.62 3.31 14.53
C SER A 367 -9.83 3.64 15.43
N PRO A 368 -10.31 2.66 16.23
CA PRO A 368 -11.33 2.94 17.27
C PRO A 368 -10.89 4.02 18.26
N THR A 369 -9.58 4.17 18.48
CA THR A 369 -9.01 5.24 19.29
C THR A 369 -9.31 6.62 18.71
N LEU A 370 -9.24 6.78 17.39
CA LEU A 370 -9.66 8.03 16.75
C LEU A 370 -11.14 8.30 17.00
N GLN A 371 -12.00 7.30 16.79
CA GLN A 371 -13.44 7.44 17.02
C GLN A 371 -13.74 7.93 18.44
N GLN A 372 -13.09 7.34 19.46
CA GLN A 372 -13.25 7.80 20.84
C GLN A 372 -12.78 9.24 21.06
N MET A 373 -11.69 9.66 20.40
CA MET A 373 -11.22 11.05 20.46
C MET A 373 -12.24 12.01 19.85
N GLN A 374 -12.86 11.64 18.73
CA GLN A 374 -13.90 12.45 18.06
C GLN A 374 -15.15 12.59 18.94
N GLU A 375 -15.60 11.50 19.55
CA GLU A 375 -16.74 11.49 20.48
C GLU A 375 -16.48 12.37 21.70
N ASN A 376 -15.30 12.24 22.31
CA ASN A 376 -14.91 13.06 23.46
C ASN A 376 -14.80 14.56 23.11
N ALA A 377 -14.46 14.88 21.87
CA ALA A 377 -14.42 16.23 21.36
C ALA A 377 -15.80 16.76 20.92
N GLY A 378 -16.87 15.95 21.01
CA GLY A 378 -18.22 16.34 20.61
C GLY A 378 -18.37 16.58 19.11
N ILE A 379 -17.52 15.96 18.28
CA ILE A 379 -17.56 16.15 16.83
C ILE A 379 -18.71 15.34 16.23
N VAL A 380 -19.60 16.04 15.52
CA VAL A 380 -20.65 15.45 14.69
C VAL A 380 -20.32 15.76 13.23
N PRO A 381 -19.60 14.88 12.51
CA PRO A 381 -19.03 15.24 11.20
C PRO A 381 -20.08 15.67 10.17
N LYS A 382 -21.27 15.07 10.22
CA LYS A 382 -22.38 15.33 9.29
C LYS A 382 -22.99 16.74 9.44
N GLU A 383 -22.74 17.44 10.54
CA GLU A 383 -23.18 18.83 10.70
C GLU A 383 -22.25 19.82 9.98
N LYS A 384 -21.02 19.41 9.67
CA LYS A 384 -19.98 20.26 9.06
C LYS A 384 -19.66 19.91 7.61
N PHE A 385 -19.79 18.64 7.24
CA PHE A 385 -19.35 18.11 5.94
C PHE A 385 -20.48 17.37 5.24
N ARG A 386 -20.40 17.24 3.90
CA ARG A 386 -21.49 16.67 3.09
C ARG A 386 -21.35 15.18 2.84
N PHE A 387 -20.11 14.72 2.67
CA PHE A 387 -19.72 13.35 2.38
C PHE A 387 -20.41 12.76 1.13
N GLU A 388 -20.50 13.54 0.05
CA GLU A 388 -21.23 13.15 -1.17
C GLU A 388 -20.77 11.83 -1.79
N LYS A 389 -19.52 11.43 -1.55
CA LYS A 389 -18.91 10.20 -2.09
C LYS A 389 -18.79 9.08 -1.07
N LEU A 390 -18.83 9.37 0.24
CA LEU A 390 -18.53 8.39 1.28
C LEU A 390 -19.53 7.25 1.27
N GLY A 391 -19.03 6.03 1.12
CA GLY A 391 -19.83 4.80 1.11
C GLY A 391 -19.54 3.88 2.31
N ALA A 392 -18.34 3.93 2.88
CA ALA A 392 -17.96 3.07 3.99
C ALA A 392 -17.01 3.79 4.97
N ILE A 393 -17.18 3.47 6.25
CA ILE A 393 -16.26 3.86 7.34
C ILE A 393 -15.77 2.56 7.99
N MET A 394 -14.46 2.45 8.23
CA MET A 394 -13.79 1.23 8.69
C MET A 394 -12.95 1.44 9.94
#